data_AF-I0HUM9-F1
#
_entry.id   AF-I0HUM9-F1
#
_cell.length_a   1.000
_cell.length_b   1.000
_cell.length_c   1.000
_cell.angle_alpha   90.00
_cell.angle_beta   90.00
_cell.angle_gamma   90.00
#
_symmetry.space_group_name_H-M   'P 1'
#
loop_
_entity.id
_entity.type
_entity.pdbx_description
1 polymer ?
#
loop_
_entity_poly.entity_id
_entity_poly.type
_entity_poly.pdbx_seq_one_letter_code
_entity_poly.pdbx_strand_id
1 'polypeptide(L)'
;MLNWRTATASFAAAVGLAFALGLPALAPSDADAASAAPAPVMAPGAAPVAPASEAAPTHRPLRDNLPPQAPNPQEPLIFGGYLDAPAFSVVPRKPHLGLYPCSQCHKVLPLNKQPRALVAAPHVASLPHGRGRMWCLDCHVAEDRDWLRTLDGRRVDFDQSQLVCGQCHGPRHRDWAFGAHGKRAANWQGERQIYACTHCHDAHDPKIPPREPAPPPPVRAGLERPALTPAHAAQPWQRAASGAR
;
A
#
# COMPACT_ATOMS: atom_id res chain seq x y z
N MET A 1 25.30 13.49 63.33
CA MET A 1 25.13 14.84 63.90
C MET A 1 24.42 15.70 62.87
N LEU A 2 23.24 16.24 63.24
CA LEU A 2 22.52 17.46 62.79
C LEU A 2 22.44 17.79 61.28
N ASN A 3 21.32 18.22 60.70
CA ASN A 3 19.96 18.46 61.20
C ASN A 3 19.03 18.72 60.00
N TRP A 4 17.80 18.20 60.06
CA TRP A 4 16.65 18.67 59.28
C TRP A 4 16.28 20.11 59.63
N ARG A 5 15.90 20.91 58.63
CA ARG A 5 15.01 22.07 58.84
C ARG A 5 13.96 22.17 57.73
N THR A 6 12.75 21.87 58.16
CA THR A 6 11.44 22.17 57.59
C THR A 6 11.22 23.67 57.41
N ALA A 7 10.52 24.08 56.35
CA ALA A 7 9.89 25.39 56.24
C ALA A 7 8.37 25.22 56.24
N THR A 8 7.72 25.71 57.30
CA THR A 8 6.29 25.72 57.55
C THR A 8 5.63 27.02 57.05
N ALA A 9 4.34 26.91 56.76
CA ALA A 9 3.41 27.87 56.18
C ALA A 9 3.02 29.08 57.06
N SER A 10 2.41 30.11 56.45
CA SER A 10 1.11 30.74 56.82
C SER A 10 0.82 31.93 55.85
N PHE A 11 -0.27 31.98 55.09
CA PHE A 11 -1.69 32.31 55.41
C PHE A 11 -1.97 33.77 55.81
N ALA A 12 -2.58 34.52 54.89
CA ALA A 12 -3.56 35.62 55.09
C ALA A 12 -4.09 36.05 53.71
N ALA A 13 -5.30 36.52 53.46
CA ALA A 13 -6.64 36.38 54.02
C ALA A 13 -7.58 36.94 52.91
N ALA A 14 -8.78 36.39 52.77
CA ALA A 14 -9.70 36.60 51.66
C ALA A 14 -10.55 37.88 51.73
N VAL A 15 -10.93 38.42 50.56
CA VAL A 15 -12.22 39.05 50.19
C VAL A 15 -12.26 38.95 48.65
N GLY A 16 -13.23 38.38 47.92
CA GLY A 16 -14.66 38.24 48.12
C GLY A 16 -15.38 39.04 47.02
N LEU A 17 -15.64 38.44 45.85
CA LEU A 17 -16.71 38.89 44.95
C LEU A 17 -17.24 37.69 44.15
N ALA A 18 -18.51 37.35 44.40
CA ALA A 18 -19.25 36.30 43.75
C ALA A 18 -19.76 36.76 42.38
N PHE A 19 -19.67 35.93 41.34
CA PHE A 19 -20.59 35.97 40.20
C PHE A 19 -20.80 34.55 39.64
N ALA A 20 -22.07 34.27 39.34
CA ALA A 20 -22.70 32.96 39.27
C ALA A 20 -22.14 31.96 38.25
N LEU A 21 -22.04 30.70 38.67
CA LEU A 21 -21.89 29.51 37.82
C LEU A 21 -23.24 29.18 37.17
N GLY A 22 -23.33 29.32 35.85
CA GLY A 22 -24.41 28.75 35.04
C GLY A 22 -24.03 27.34 34.57
N LEU A 23 -24.51 26.30 35.26
CA LEU A 23 -24.62 24.97 34.68
C LEU A 23 -25.79 24.96 33.69
N PRO A 24 -25.64 24.46 32.45
CA PRO A 24 -26.81 24.12 31.66
C PRO A 24 -27.44 22.84 32.21
N ALA A 25 -28.71 22.93 32.57
CA ALA A 25 -29.56 21.84 33.00
C ALA A 25 -29.69 20.79 31.89
N LEU A 26 -29.61 19.51 32.28
CA LEU A 26 -30.09 18.39 31.48
C LEU A 26 -31.62 18.54 31.33
N ALA A 27 -32.07 18.77 30.10
CA ALA A 27 -33.47 18.67 29.72
C ALA A 27 -33.84 17.20 29.42
N PRO A 28 -35.09 16.79 29.70
CA PRO A 28 -35.55 15.42 29.51
C PRO A 28 -35.56 15.00 28.04
N SER A 29 -35.33 13.71 27.83
CA SER A 29 -35.44 13.01 26.56
C SER A 29 -36.90 12.91 26.10
N ASP A 30 -37.28 13.73 25.13
CA ASP A 30 -38.49 13.57 24.33
C ASP A 30 -38.26 12.45 23.31
N ALA A 31 -38.53 11.21 23.73
CA ALA A 31 -39.10 10.24 22.81
C ALA A 31 -40.51 10.73 22.43
N ASP A 32 -40.89 10.50 21.18
CA ASP A 32 -42.21 10.74 20.59
C ASP A 32 -42.52 12.16 20.08
N ALA A 33 -41.95 12.50 18.92
CA ALA A 33 -42.58 13.42 17.96
C ALA A 33 -42.15 13.08 16.53
N ALA A 34 -42.92 12.22 15.87
CA ALA A 34 -42.82 11.97 14.45
C ALA A 34 -43.13 13.27 13.68
N SER A 35 -42.12 13.87 13.04
CA SER A 35 -42.33 14.93 12.06
C SER A 35 -42.88 14.29 10.78
N ALA A 36 -44.14 14.56 10.49
CA ALA A 36 -44.77 14.20 9.22
C ALA A 36 -44.08 14.95 8.08
N ALA A 37 -43.35 14.23 7.25
CA ALA A 37 -42.86 14.75 5.97
C ALA A 37 -44.05 15.07 5.06
N PRO A 38 -44.01 16.17 4.27
CA PRO A 38 -45.06 16.46 3.30
C PRO A 38 -45.11 15.39 2.21
N ALA A 39 -46.33 14.95 1.88
CA ALA A 39 -46.57 13.94 0.87
C ALA A 39 -46.05 14.38 -0.52
N PRO A 40 -45.41 13.49 -1.29
CA PRO A 40 -44.98 13.82 -2.64
C PRO A 40 -46.19 13.97 -3.57
N VAL A 41 -46.26 15.10 -4.25
CA VAL A 41 -47.24 15.38 -5.32
C VAL A 41 -46.94 14.44 -6.48
N MET A 42 -47.86 13.52 -6.77
CA MET A 42 -47.73 12.58 -7.89
C MET A 42 -47.93 13.30 -9.22
N ALA A 43 -46.90 13.31 -10.07
CA ALA A 43 -47.08 13.52 -11.50
C ALA A 43 -47.81 12.31 -12.11
N PRO A 44 -48.84 12.48 -12.95
CA PRO A 44 -49.51 11.36 -13.58
C PRO A 44 -48.65 10.86 -14.76
N GLY A 45 -48.33 9.56 -14.78
CA GLY A 45 -47.97 8.88 -16.03
C GLY A 45 -46.58 8.24 -16.17
N ALA A 46 -45.94 7.78 -15.09
CA ALA A 46 -44.86 6.80 -15.21
C ALA A 46 -45.25 5.52 -14.47
N ALA A 47 -45.62 4.48 -15.23
CA ALA A 47 -45.81 3.15 -14.67
C ALA A 47 -44.49 2.70 -13.99
N PRO A 48 -44.54 2.10 -12.79
CA PRO A 48 -43.35 1.54 -12.18
C PRO A 48 -42.81 0.43 -13.09
N VAL A 49 -41.60 0.59 -13.59
CA VAL A 49 -40.86 -0.51 -14.22
C VAL A 49 -40.60 -1.52 -13.11
N ALA A 50 -41.32 -2.64 -13.15
CA ALA A 50 -41.07 -3.74 -12.23
C ALA A 50 -39.58 -4.10 -12.30
N PRO A 51 -38.88 -4.31 -11.16
CA PRO A 51 -37.53 -4.83 -11.21
C PRO A 51 -37.59 -6.13 -11.99
N ALA A 52 -36.77 -6.26 -13.03
CA ALA A 52 -36.61 -7.52 -13.72
C ALA A 52 -36.31 -8.57 -12.65
N SER A 53 -37.16 -9.60 -12.53
CA SER A 53 -36.92 -10.68 -11.59
C SER A 53 -35.62 -11.33 -12.02
N GLU A 54 -34.54 -11.00 -11.33
CA GLU A 54 -33.23 -11.56 -11.59
C GLU A 54 -33.35 -13.05 -11.25
N ALA A 55 -33.43 -13.88 -12.30
CA ALA A 55 -33.47 -15.32 -12.14
C ALA A 55 -32.28 -15.72 -11.26
N ALA A 56 -32.53 -16.56 -10.26
CA ALA A 56 -31.48 -17.02 -9.35
C ALA A 56 -30.27 -17.51 -10.16
N PRO A 57 -29.05 -17.07 -9.83
CA PRO A 57 -27.86 -17.43 -10.60
C PRO A 57 -27.77 -18.95 -10.70
N THR A 58 -27.57 -19.47 -11.91
CA THR A 58 -27.44 -20.91 -12.20
C THR A 58 -26.17 -21.53 -11.61
N HIS A 59 -25.31 -20.72 -11.00
CA HIS A 59 -24.10 -21.12 -10.32
C HIS A 59 -24.13 -20.62 -8.88
N ARG A 60 -23.73 -21.51 -7.97
CA ARG A 60 -23.51 -21.16 -6.56
C ARG A 60 -22.38 -20.11 -6.48
N PRO A 61 -22.57 -18.97 -5.81
CA PRO A 61 -21.53 -17.96 -5.68
C PRO A 61 -20.28 -18.58 -5.03
N LEU A 62 -19.08 -18.23 -5.51
CA LEU A 62 -17.82 -18.81 -5.02
C LEU A 62 -17.63 -18.65 -3.50
N ARG A 63 -18.22 -17.60 -2.92
CA ARG A 63 -18.22 -17.34 -1.47
C ARG A 63 -19.01 -18.37 -0.65
N ASP A 64 -19.96 -19.07 -1.27
CA ASP A 64 -20.78 -20.08 -0.62
C ASP A 64 -20.17 -21.49 -0.73
N ASN A 65 -19.03 -21.61 -1.42
CA ASN A 65 -18.18 -22.81 -1.49
C ASN A 65 -17.02 -22.71 -0.49
N LEU A 66 -17.29 -22.26 0.74
CA LEU A 66 -16.30 -22.42 1.81
C LEU A 66 -16.13 -23.92 2.08
N PRO A 67 -14.89 -24.44 2.16
CA PRO A 67 -14.68 -25.80 2.62
C PRO A 67 -15.28 -25.96 4.03
N PRO A 68 -15.88 -27.12 4.36
CA PRO A 68 -16.55 -27.35 5.65
C PRO A 68 -15.64 -27.09 6.85
N GLN A 69 -14.32 -27.20 6.64
CA GLN A 69 -13.28 -26.86 7.58
C GLN A 69 -12.17 -26.11 6.83
N ALA A 70 -11.62 -25.07 7.46
CA ALA A 70 -10.40 -24.45 6.96
C ALA A 70 -9.30 -25.53 6.90
N PRO A 71 -8.48 -25.56 5.84
CA PRO A 71 -7.36 -26.50 5.77
C PRO A 71 -6.47 -26.31 7.00
N ASN A 72 -5.97 -27.41 7.56
CA ASN A 72 -5.00 -27.36 8.65
C ASN A 72 -3.84 -26.44 8.25
N PRO A 73 -3.36 -25.57 9.15
CA PRO A 73 -2.19 -24.73 8.87
C PRO A 73 -1.04 -25.63 8.43
N GLN A 74 -0.71 -25.59 7.15
CA GLN A 74 0.48 -26.23 6.61
C GLN A 74 1.66 -25.33 6.95
N GLU A 75 2.81 -25.94 7.21
CA GLU A 75 4.05 -25.17 7.25
C GLU A 75 4.22 -24.44 5.90
N PRO A 76 4.53 -23.13 5.90
CA PRO A 76 4.68 -22.38 4.66
C PRO A 76 5.76 -23.04 3.79
N LEU A 77 5.37 -23.45 2.58
CA LEU A 77 6.34 -23.97 1.61
C LEU A 77 7.36 -22.88 1.29
N ILE A 78 8.64 -23.25 1.30
CA ILE A 78 9.71 -22.34 0.89
C ILE A 78 9.56 -22.07 -0.61
N PHE A 79 9.41 -20.80 -0.97
CA PHE A 79 9.38 -20.40 -2.37
C PHE A 79 10.75 -20.63 -3.01
N GLY A 80 10.86 -21.72 -3.78
CA GLY A 80 12.07 -22.11 -4.51
C GLY A 80 12.25 -21.40 -5.85
N GLY A 81 11.39 -20.43 -6.19
CA GLY A 81 11.35 -19.82 -7.52
C GLY A 81 10.20 -20.36 -8.38
N TYR A 82 10.18 -19.94 -9.64
CA TYR A 82 9.27 -20.49 -10.65
C TYR A 82 10.03 -21.54 -11.47
N LEU A 83 9.49 -22.76 -11.58
CA LEU A 83 10.17 -23.90 -12.20
C LEU A 83 10.66 -23.61 -13.63
N ASP A 84 9.86 -22.90 -14.42
CA ASP A 84 10.17 -22.59 -15.81
C ASP A 84 10.83 -21.22 -16.00
N ALA A 85 11.14 -20.51 -14.92
CA ALA A 85 11.81 -19.22 -15.05
C ALA A 85 13.25 -19.42 -15.55
N PRO A 86 13.71 -18.64 -16.55
CA PRO A 86 15.10 -18.67 -16.97
C PRO A 86 16.03 -18.35 -15.80
N ALA A 87 17.12 -19.09 -15.67
CA ALA A 87 18.12 -18.83 -14.63
C ALA A 87 18.58 -17.36 -14.64
N PHE A 88 18.76 -16.79 -13.45
CA PHE A 88 19.20 -15.41 -13.28
C PHE A 88 20.00 -15.23 -11.99
N SER A 89 20.78 -14.15 -11.94
CA SER A 89 21.31 -13.57 -10.72
C SER A 89 20.73 -12.17 -10.50
N VAL A 90 20.81 -11.68 -9.27
CA VAL A 90 20.30 -10.36 -8.88
C VAL A 90 21.48 -9.45 -8.63
N VAL A 91 21.43 -8.24 -9.20
CA VAL A 91 22.41 -7.19 -8.93
C VAL A 91 22.34 -6.84 -7.43
N PRO A 92 23.47 -6.85 -6.70
CA PRO A 92 23.48 -6.46 -5.29
C PRO A 92 22.97 -5.03 -5.10
N ARG A 93 22.01 -4.84 -4.19
CA ARG A 93 21.45 -3.54 -3.84
C ARG A 93 22.14 -2.91 -2.63
N LYS A 94 22.60 -3.74 -1.71
CA LYS A 94 23.17 -3.38 -0.41
C LYS A 94 24.33 -2.37 -0.49
N PRO A 95 25.29 -2.47 -1.44
CA PRO A 95 26.36 -1.48 -1.57
C PRO A 95 25.88 -0.05 -1.90
N HIS A 96 24.65 0.08 -2.39
CA HIS A 96 24.04 1.36 -2.77
C HIS A 96 23.07 1.89 -1.71
N LEU A 97 23.07 1.33 -0.50
CA LEU A 97 22.27 1.80 0.64
C LEU A 97 23.11 2.78 1.46
N GLY A 98 22.73 4.05 1.48
CA GLY A 98 23.58 5.12 2.05
C GLY A 98 23.87 5.01 3.55
N LEU A 99 23.08 4.27 4.31
CA LEU A 99 23.22 4.12 5.77
C LEU A 99 23.38 2.67 6.23
N TYR A 100 23.68 1.78 5.28
CA TYR A 100 23.98 0.39 5.62
C TYR A 100 25.43 0.27 6.11
N PRO A 101 25.71 -0.50 7.18
CA PRO A 101 24.77 -1.31 7.97
C PRO A 101 23.96 -0.49 8.97
N CYS A 102 22.66 -0.74 9.00
CA CYS A 102 21.69 -0.13 9.91
C CYS A 102 22.00 -0.46 11.38
N SER A 103 22.60 -1.62 11.63
CA SER A 103 22.94 -2.11 12.97
C SER A 103 23.93 -1.23 13.72
N GLN A 104 24.68 -0.35 13.03
CA GLN A 104 25.58 0.62 13.64
C GLN A 104 24.86 1.51 14.67
N CYS A 105 23.62 1.89 14.39
CA CYS A 105 22.79 2.64 15.34
C CYS A 105 21.83 1.71 16.08
N HIS A 106 21.21 0.74 15.40
CA HIS A 106 20.09 0.00 15.96
C HIS A 106 20.45 -1.06 17.01
N LYS A 107 21.72 -1.48 17.14
CA LYS A 107 22.14 -2.42 18.19
C LYS A 107 22.08 -1.83 19.60
N VAL A 108 22.19 -0.51 19.73
CA VAL A 108 22.26 0.19 21.02
C VAL A 108 20.99 0.98 21.35
N LEU A 109 20.05 1.06 20.40
CA LEU A 109 18.77 1.73 20.59
C LEU A 109 17.72 0.76 21.15
N PRO A 110 16.80 1.26 22.00
CA PRO A 110 15.72 0.42 22.52
C PRO A 110 14.83 -0.08 21.39
N LEU A 111 14.58 -1.39 21.38
CA LEU A 111 13.69 -2.01 20.41
C LEU A 111 12.24 -1.67 20.73
N ASN A 112 11.55 -1.02 19.79
CA ASN A 112 10.12 -0.79 19.88
C ASN A 112 9.42 -1.38 18.65
N LYS A 113 8.62 -2.42 18.88
CA LYS A 113 7.88 -3.16 17.85
C LYS A 113 6.53 -2.54 17.49
N GLN A 114 6.02 -1.63 18.32
CA GLN A 114 4.68 -1.07 18.13
C GLN A 114 4.64 -0.12 16.92
N PRO A 115 3.59 -0.19 16.08
CA PRO A 115 3.34 0.78 15.03
C PRO A 115 3.27 2.21 15.56
N ARG A 116 3.98 3.13 14.91
CA ARG A 116 4.04 4.55 15.30
C ARG A 116 4.59 5.42 14.16
N ALA A 117 4.38 6.73 14.22
CA ALA A 117 5.12 7.64 13.36
C ALA A 117 6.62 7.64 13.75
N LEU A 118 7.51 7.65 12.75
CA LEU A 118 8.94 7.80 12.98
C LEU A 118 9.32 9.28 12.83
N VAL A 119 9.73 9.93 13.91
CA VAL A 119 9.99 11.37 13.92
C VAL A 119 11.47 11.72 13.69
N ALA A 120 12.35 10.72 13.69
CA ALA A 120 13.78 10.92 13.55
C ALA A 120 14.25 10.59 12.12
N ALA A 121 14.79 11.60 11.43
CA ALA A 121 15.63 11.40 10.26
C ALA A 121 16.74 10.39 10.63
N PRO A 122 17.09 9.47 9.72
CA PRO A 122 16.83 9.48 8.28
C PRO A 122 15.59 8.68 7.85
N HIS A 123 14.76 8.25 8.79
CA HIS A 123 13.60 7.41 8.49
C HIS A 123 12.43 8.24 7.95
N VAL A 124 11.66 7.63 7.04
CA VAL A 124 10.39 8.20 6.58
C VAL A 124 9.37 8.16 7.71
N ALA A 125 8.60 9.24 7.88
CA ALA A 125 7.67 9.38 8.99
C ALA A 125 6.43 8.48 8.87
N SER A 126 6.09 8.08 7.64
CA SER A 126 4.97 7.21 7.33
C SER A 126 5.35 6.23 6.20
N LEU A 127 4.65 5.10 6.18
CA LEU A 127 4.77 4.06 5.15
C LEU A 127 3.44 4.01 4.37
N PRO A 128 3.30 4.73 3.25
CA PRO A 128 2.07 4.73 2.44
C PRO A 128 1.92 3.44 1.60
N HIS A 129 2.16 2.27 2.20
CA HIS A 129 2.11 0.99 1.52
C HIS A 129 0.96 0.10 2.03
N GLY A 130 0.44 -0.78 1.17
CA GLY A 130 -0.70 -1.67 1.47
C GLY A 130 -1.97 -0.97 1.95
N ARG A 131 -2.20 0.28 1.50
CA ARG A 131 -3.28 1.17 1.97
C ARG A 131 -3.16 1.54 3.47
N GLY A 132 -1.94 1.73 3.95
CA GLY A 132 -1.64 2.09 5.34
C GLY A 132 -1.72 0.93 6.32
N ARG A 133 -1.92 -0.30 5.84
CA ARG A 133 -2.01 -1.51 6.66
C ARG A 133 -0.66 -2.16 6.96
N MET A 134 0.38 -1.74 6.23
CA MET A 134 1.73 -2.26 6.41
C MET A 134 2.48 -1.42 7.43
N TRP A 135 3.26 -2.08 8.27
CA TRP A 135 4.20 -1.49 9.20
C TRP A 135 5.65 -1.86 8.81
N CYS A 136 6.63 -1.07 9.27
CA CYS A 136 8.04 -1.27 8.96
C CYS A 136 8.52 -2.71 9.26
N LEU A 137 7.98 -3.34 10.32
CA LEU A 137 8.41 -4.66 10.78
C LEU A 137 7.74 -5.83 10.06
N ASP A 138 6.84 -5.54 9.14
CA ASP A 138 6.30 -6.54 8.23
C ASP A 138 7.35 -6.95 7.19
N CYS A 139 8.28 -6.04 6.88
CA CYS A 139 9.36 -6.26 5.94
C CYS A 139 10.75 -6.29 6.60
N HIS A 140 10.96 -5.61 7.73
CA HIS A 140 12.26 -5.59 8.42
C HIS A 140 12.30 -6.51 9.63
N VAL A 141 13.43 -7.18 9.85
CA VAL A 141 13.67 -7.93 11.09
C VAL A 141 13.82 -6.91 12.23
N ALA A 142 13.07 -7.11 13.31
CA ALA A 142 12.96 -6.12 14.36
C ALA A 142 14.28 -5.96 15.13
N GLU A 143 14.87 -7.09 15.49
CA GLU A 143 16.11 -7.28 16.27
C GLU A 143 17.37 -7.04 15.44
N ASP A 144 17.26 -7.03 14.11
CA ASP A 144 18.41 -6.95 13.20
C ASP A 144 18.05 -6.21 11.91
N ARG A 145 18.26 -4.90 11.92
CA ARG A 145 17.87 -4.01 10.82
C ARG A 145 18.70 -4.15 9.56
N ASP A 146 19.74 -4.98 9.59
CA ASP A 146 20.52 -5.34 8.41
C ASP A 146 19.84 -6.44 7.58
N TRP A 147 18.69 -6.94 8.04
CA TRP A 147 17.90 -7.98 7.36
C TRP A 147 16.46 -7.54 7.11
N LEU A 148 15.96 -8.00 5.97
CA LEU A 148 14.53 -8.05 5.69
C LEU A 148 13.96 -9.37 6.20
N ARG A 149 12.63 -9.45 6.25
CA ARG A 149 11.90 -10.68 6.52
C ARG A 149 10.72 -10.85 5.58
N THR A 150 10.35 -12.10 5.37
CA THR A 150 9.07 -12.50 4.82
C THR A 150 7.97 -12.46 5.89
N LEU A 151 6.72 -12.56 5.46
CA LEU A 151 5.53 -12.53 6.33
C LEU A 151 5.52 -13.71 7.31
N ASP A 152 6.00 -14.89 6.87
CA ASP A 152 6.23 -16.07 7.70
C ASP A 152 7.48 -15.96 8.62
N GLY A 153 8.23 -14.85 8.55
CA GLY A 153 9.31 -14.54 9.48
C GLY A 153 10.73 -14.93 9.03
N ARG A 154 10.90 -15.53 7.84
CA ARG A 154 12.24 -15.90 7.35
C ARG A 154 13.06 -14.67 7.00
N ARG A 155 14.36 -14.74 7.26
CA ARG A 155 15.30 -13.66 6.91
C ARG A 155 15.53 -13.61 5.40
N VAL A 156 15.60 -12.39 4.86
CA VAL A 156 15.89 -12.09 3.47
C VAL A 156 16.94 -11.00 3.40
N ASP A 157 17.97 -11.21 2.58
CA ASP A 157 19.00 -10.21 2.35
C ASP A 157 18.43 -9.02 1.56
N PHE A 158 18.94 -7.80 1.80
CA PHE A 158 18.58 -6.62 1.00
C PHE A 158 18.87 -6.80 -0.50
N ASP A 159 19.85 -7.63 -0.86
CA ASP A 159 20.15 -7.99 -2.25
C ASP A 159 19.07 -8.87 -2.90
N GLN A 160 18.14 -9.40 -2.11
CA GLN A 160 17.08 -10.29 -2.52
C GLN A 160 15.68 -9.73 -2.18
N SER A 161 15.54 -8.40 -2.16
CA SER A 161 14.30 -7.72 -1.76
C SER A 161 13.06 -8.17 -2.54
N GLN A 162 13.24 -8.64 -3.78
CA GLN A 162 12.15 -9.18 -4.60
C GLN A 162 11.41 -10.35 -3.93
N LEU A 163 12.08 -11.14 -3.09
CA LEU A 163 11.46 -12.23 -2.34
C LEU A 163 10.44 -11.72 -1.31
N VAL A 164 10.65 -10.51 -0.79
CA VAL A 164 9.69 -9.85 0.11
C VAL A 164 8.53 -9.27 -0.69
N CYS A 165 8.83 -8.55 -1.77
CA CYS A 165 7.83 -7.89 -2.62
C CYS A 165 6.89 -8.90 -3.28
N GLY A 166 7.42 -10.04 -3.72
CA GLY A 166 6.69 -11.09 -4.45
C GLY A 166 5.60 -11.78 -3.64
N GLN A 167 5.63 -11.70 -2.30
CA GLN A 167 4.60 -12.26 -1.43
C GLN A 167 3.22 -11.65 -1.68
N CYS A 168 3.17 -10.37 -2.05
CA CYS A 168 1.94 -9.65 -2.34
C CYS A 168 1.83 -9.26 -3.82
N HIS A 169 2.97 -8.97 -4.49
CA HIS A 169 3.02 -8.57 -5.89
C HIS A 169 3.35 -9.74 -6.83
N GLY A 170 2.70 -10.89 -6.61
CA GLY A 170 2.99 -12.15 -7.31
C GLY A 170 3.04 -12.06 -8.84
N PRO A 171 2.04 -11.47 -9.53
CA PRO A 171 2.10 -11.34 -10.99
C PRO A 171 3.29 -10.53 -11.48
N ARG A 172 3.62 -9.41 -10.80
CA ARG A 172 4.79 -8.58 -11.15
C ARG A 172 6.11 -9.27 -10.87
N HIS A 173 6.18 -10.01 -9.77
CA HIS A 173 7.35 -10.81 -9.43
C HIS A 173 7.56 -11.95 -10.43
N ARG A 174 6.49 -12.59 -10.91
CA ARG A 174 6.55 -13.56 -12.00
C ARG A 174 7.03 -12.91 -13.29
N ASP A 175 6.41 -11.83 -13.73
CA ASP A 175 6.85 -11.12 -14.94
C ASP A 175 8.33 -10.70 -14.84
N TRP A 176 8.78 -10.30 -13.65
CA TRP A 176 10.19 -10.00 -13.37
C TRP A 176 11.09 -11.23 -13.51
N ALA A 177 10.69 -12.35 -12.90
CA ALA A 177 11.44 -13.59 -12.97
C ALA A 177 11.56 -14.12 -14.41
N PHE A 178 10.55 -13.91 -15.27
CA PHE A 178 10.58 -14.28 -16.69
C PHE A 178 11.17 -13.19 -17.61
N GLY A 179 11.40 -11.98 -17.10
CA GLY A 179 12.07 -10.89 -17.82
C GLY A 179 11.15 -9.94 -18.59
N ALA A 180 9.84 -10.09 -18.46
CA ALA A 180 8.86 -9.12 -18.94
C ALA A 180 8.80 -7.85 -18.07
N HIS A 181 9.30 -7.94 -16.83
CA HIS A 181 9.42 -6.81 -15.91
C HIS A 181 10.84 -6.72 -15.32
N GLY A 182 11.18 -5.56 -14.75
CA GLY A 182 12.55 -5.27 -14.32
C GLY A 182 13.48 -4.90 -15.47
N LYS A 183 14.77 -4.75 -15.15
CA LYS A 183 15.80 -4.37 -16.10
C LYS A 183 16.98 -5.32 -15.96
N ARG A 184 17.44 -5.88 -17.08
CA ARG A 184 18.68 -6.65 -17.15
C ARG A 184 19.88 -5.68 -17.02
N ALA A 185 20.88 -6.07 -16.26
CA ALA A 185 22.14 -5.35 -16.15
C ALA A 185 23.06 -5.69 -17.34
N ALA A 186 23.87 -4.72 -17.75
CA ALA A 186 24.83 -4.83 -18.86
C ALA A 186 24.21 -5.25 -20.21
N ASN A 187 24.60 -6.40 -20.75
CA ASN A 187 24.26 -6.82 -22.12
C ASN A 187 23.26 -8.00 -22.11
N TRP A 188 22.65 -8.27 -23.26
CA TRP A 188 21.64 -9.32 -23.43
C TRP A 188 22.21 -10.74 -23.59
N GLN A 189 23.55 -10.87 -23.71
CA GLN A 189 24.24 -12.13 -23.88
C GLN A 189 24.79 -12.62 -22.53
N GLY A 190 25.07 -13.92 -22.41
CA GLY A 190 25.62 -14.52 -21.19
C GLY A 190 24.66 -14.52 -19.99
N GLU A 191 25.23 -14.48 -18.78
CA GLU A 191 24.48 -14.60 -17.53
C GLU A 191 23.42 -13.50 -17.38
N ARG A 192 22.19 -13.92 -17.07
CA ARG A 192 21.07 -13.02 -16.84
C ARG A 192 21.16 -12.40 -15.46
N GLN A 193 21.84 -11.27 -15.37
CA GLN A 193 21.85 -10.46 -14.16
C GLN A 193 20.75 -9.39 -14.22
N ILE A 194 19.90 -9.31 -13.20
CA ILE A 194 18.71 -8.44 -13.18
C ILE A 194 18.76 -7.53 -11.96
N TYR A 195 18.35 -6.29 -12.13
CA TYR A 195 18.14 -5.40 -11.01
C TYR A 195 16.97 -5.88 -10.12
N ALA A 196 17.17 -5.88 -8.80
CA ALA A 196 16.11 -6.07 -7.81
C ALA A 196 15.05 -4.96 -7.90
N CYS A 197 13.86 -5.19 -7.35
CA CYS A 197 12.74 -4.23 -7.39
C CYS A 197 13.14 -2.82 -6.90
N THR A 198 13.93 -2.77 -5.83
CA THR A 198 14.38 -1.55 -5.13
C THR A 198 15.48 -0.76 -5.84
N HIS A 199 15.90 -1.20 -7.04
CA HIS A 199 16.75 -0.38 -7.91
C HIS A 199 15.94 0.65 -8.69
N CYS A 200 14.66 0.38 -8.94
CA CYS A 200 13.77 1.25 -9.71
C CYS A 200 12.62 1.81 -8.86
N HIS A 201 12.18 1.05 -7.85
CA HIS A 201 11.10 1.43 -6.95
C HIS A 201 11.65 1.90 -5.61
N ASP A 202 11.04 2.92 -5.03
CA ASP A 202 11.21 3.21 -3.60
C ASP A 202 10.56 2.07 -2.80
N ALA A 203 11.28 1.48 -1.84
CA ALA A 203 10.75 0.40 -1.01
C ALA A 203 9.61 0.86 -0.08
N HIS A 204 9.56 2.15 0.26
CA HIS A 204 8.54 2.74 1.14
C HIS A 204 7.40 3.42 0.36
N ASP A 205 7.60 3.75 -0.92
CA ASP A 205 6.54 4.13 -1.86
C ASP A 205 6.77 3.50 -3.24
N PRO A 206 6.45 2.20 -3.41
CA PRO A 206 6.81 1.48 -4.63
C PRO A 206 6.06 1.94 -5.88
N LYS A 207 5.00 2.73 -5.76
CA LYS A 207 4.21 3.12 -6.91
C LYS A 207 4.98 4.16 -7.73
N ILE A 208 5.33 3.81 -8.98
CA ILE A 208 5.87 4.79 -9.93
C ILE A 208 4.72 5.73 -10.34
N PRO A 209 4.87 7.06 -10.16
CA PRO A 209 3.85 8.01 -10.58
C PRO A 209 3.72 7.99 -12.12
N PRO A 210 2.49 8.13 -12.65
CA PRO A 210 2.31 8.29 -14.09
C PRO A 210 3.04 9.56 -14.54
N ARG A 211 3.67 9.49 -15.71
CA ARG A 211 4.29 10.64 -16.38
C ARG A 211 3.59 10.85 -17.71
N GLU A 212 3.54 12.10 -18.16
CA GLU A 212 3.04 12.39 -19.49
C GLU A 212 3.87 11.64 -20.55
N PRO A 213 3.22 11.08 -21.58
CA PRO A 213 3.93 10.53 -22.71
C PRO A 213 4.82 11.59 -23.35
N ALA A 214 6.03 11.20 -23.76
CA ALA A 214 6.83 12.06 -24.60
C ALA A 214 6.06 12.36 -25.92
N PRO A 215 6.26 13.53 -26.53
CA PRO A 215 5.67 13.81 -27.84
C PRO A 215 6.09 12.72 -28.85
N PRO A 216 5.29 12.47 -29.90
CA PRO A 216 5.63 11.50 -30.92
C PRO A 216 7.05 11.76 -31.46
N PRO A 217 7.87 10.72 -31.69
CA PRO A 217 9.19 10.91 -32.24
C PRO A 217 9.11 11.65 -33.58
N PRO A 218 10.07 12.53 -33.89
CA PRO A 218 10.13 13.15 -35.21
C PRO A 218 10.28 12.07 -36.27
N VAL A 219 9.83 12.38 -37.48
CA VAL A 219 10.07 11.49 -38.62
C VAL A 219 11.58 11.40 -38.84
N ARG A 220 12.07 10.19 -39.16
CA ARG A 220 13.48 10.00 -39.50
C ARG A 220 13.86 10.95 -40.64
N ALA A 221 15.04 11.56 -40.56
CA ALA A 221 15.53 12.46 -41.59
C ALA A 221 15.44 11.82 -42.99
N GLY A 222 14.92 12.58 -43.96
CA GLY A 222 14.72 12.13 -45.33
C GLY A 222 13.47 11.25 -45.55
N LEU A 223 12.65 11.01 -44.52
CA LEU A 223 11.35 10.36 -44.66
C LEU A 223 10.23 11.35 -44.33
N GLU A 224 9.11 11.23 -45.04
CA GLU A 224 7.85 11.90 -44.69
C GLU A 224 6.98 10.95 -43.86
N ARG A 225 6.22 11.51 -42.91
CA ARG A 225 5.23 10.69 -42.19
C ARG A 225 4.14 10.32 -43.20
N PRO A 226 3.85 9.02 -43.43
CA PRO A 226 2.71 8.64 -44.25
C PRO A 226 1.43 9.29 -43.71
N ALA A 227 0.55 9.74 -44.60
CA ALA A 227 -0.74 10.27 -44.19
C ALA A 227 -1.46 9.23 -43.32
N LEU A 228 -1.90 9.63 -42.12
CA LEU A 228 -2.68 8.76 -41.26
C LEU A 228 -4.00 8.46 -41.98
N THR A 229 -4.23 7.20 -42.34
CA THR A 229 -5.54 6.76 -42.81
C THR A 229 -6.59 7.02 -41.71
N PRO A 230 -7.88 7.24 -42.02
CA PRO A 230 -8.93 7.41 -41.01
C PRO A 230 -8.95 6.30 -39.93
N ALA A 231 -8.61 5.07 -40.31
CA ALA A 231 -8.47 3.93 -39.40
C ALA A 231 -7.35 4.05 -38.34
N HIS A 232 -6.37 4.93 -38.55
CA HIS A 232 -5.27 5.22 -37.63
C HIS A 232 -5.43 6.56 -36.91
N ALA A 233 -6.33 7.43 -37.38
CA ALA A 233 -6.65 8.70 -36.74
C ALA A 233 -7.57 8.52 -35.52
N ALA A 234 -8.40 7.47 -35.51
CA ALA A 234 -9.23 7.12 -34.36
C ALA A 234 -8.41 6.46 -33.25
N GLN A 235 -8.68 6.87 -32.01
CA GLN A 235 -8.09 6.24 -30.84
C GLN A 235 -8.41 4.73 -30.83
N PRO A 236 -7.51 3.85 -30.35
CA PRO A 236 -7.73 2.40 -30.38
C PRO A 236 -9.08 1.96 -29.78
N TRP A 237 -9.56 2.63 -28.74
CA TRP A 237 -10.86 2.36 -28.11
C TRP A 237 -12.06 2.86 -28.92
N GLN A 238 -11.87 3.82 -29.84
CA GLN A 238 -12.91 4.30 -30.74
C GLN A 238 -13.11 3.36 -31.94
N ARG A 239 -12.08 2.61 -32.35
CA ARG A 239 -12.15 1.64 -33.45
C ARG A 239 -12.98 0.40 -33.11
N ALA A 240 -12.97 -0.02 -31.84
CA ALA A 240 -13.77 -1.15 -31.38
C ALA A 240 -15.29 -0.85 -31.42
N ALA A 241 -15.68 0.42 -31.27
CA ALA A 241 -17.07 0.84 -31.31
C ALA A 241 -17.64 0.95 -32.73
N SER A 242 -16.80 1.08 -33.75
CA SER A 242 -17.24 1.29 -35.15
C SER A 242 -17.45 0.00 -35.95
N GLY A 243 -17.23 -1.18 -35.37
CA GLY A 243 -17.50 -2.48 -36.02
C GLY A 243 -16.68 -2.80 -37.27
N ALA A 244 -15.72 -1.95 -37.65
CA ALA A 244 -14.86 -2.14 -38.80
C ALA A 244 -13.74 -3.12 -38.42
N ARG A 245 -13.83 -4.36 -38.89
CA ARG A 245 -12.70 -5.29 -39.01
C ARG A 245 -11.95 -5.02 -40.31
#